data_AF-A0A7X7HYB2-F1
#
_entry.id   AF-A0A7X7HYB2-F1
#
_cell.length_a   1.000
_cell.length_b   1.000
_cell.length_c   1.000
_cell.angle_alpha   90.00
_cell.angle_beta   90.00
_cell.angle_gamma   90.00
#
_symmetry.space_group_name_H-M   'P 1'
#
loop_
_entity.id
_entity.type
_entity.pdbx_description
1 polymer ?
#
loop_
_entity_poly.entity_id
_entity_poly.type
_entity_poly.pdbx_seq_one_letter_code
_entity_poly.pdbx_strand_id
1 'polypeptide(L)'
;MARKNRKHGYEGSRIMFWGVALGMLSATLALVYLGLYNTCDQIGARIKQLETNQVELRKHVVNEEHNWAIARAAPNLERLMARHGIVMSWPAPHDIIRLRPPPPADPVHYAWQDGTTRRD
;
A
#
# COMPACT_ATOMS: atom_id res chain seq x y z
N MET A 1 -4.64 85.81 -34.43
CA MET A 1 -5.43 85.03 -33.45
C MET A 1 -5.66 83.63 -34.01
N ALA A 2 -4.86 82.65 -33.62
CA ALA A 2 -4.94 81.29 -34.17
C ALA A 2 -5.78 80.39 -33.24
N ARG A 3 -6.99 80.01 -33.68
CA ARG A 3 -7.80 78.99 -33.00
C ARG A 3 -7.21 77.61 -33.27
N LYS A 4 -6.57 77.03 -32.25
CA LYS A 4 -6.10 75.63 -32.30
C LYS A 4 -7.28 74.70 -31.95
N ASN A 5 -7.85 74.05 -32.96
CA ASN A 5 -8.96 73.11 -32.80
C ASN A 5 -8.42 71.75 -32.31
N ARG A 6 -8.63 71.42 -31.02
CA ARG A 6 -8.35 70.11 -30.43
C ARG A 6 -9.67 69.40 -30.12
N LYS A 7 -10.27 68.76 -31.12
CA LYS A 7 -11.40 67.84 -30.93
C LYS A 7 -11.12 66.54 -31.66
N HIS A 8 -10.27 65.70 -31.07
CA HIS A 8 -10.29 64.24 -31.25
C HIS A 8 -9.46 63.65 -30.12
N GLY A 9 -10.05 63.63 -28.93
CA GLY A 9 -9.42 63.11 -27.72
C GLY A 9 -10.01 61.75 -27.35
N TYR A 10 -9.22 60.70 -27.56
CA TYR A 10 -9.05 59.60 -26.59
C TYR A 10 -10.20 58.66 -26.21
N GLU A 11 -11.38 58.68 -26.85
CA GLU A 11 -12.41 57.66 -26.51
C GLU A 11 -12.11 56.25 -27.05
N GLY A 12 -11.38 56.12 -28.16
CA GLY A 12 -11.02 54.81 -28.72
C GLY A 12 -10.04 53.99 -27.86
N SER A 13 -9.24 54.64 -27.01
CA SER A 13 -8.21 53.97 -26.20
C SER A 13 -8.78 53.15 -25.05
N ARG A 14 -9.91 53.58 -24.46
CA ARG A 14 -10.51 52.89 -23.30
C ARG A 14 -11.16 51.57 -23.70
N ILE A 15 -11.88 51.55 -24.83
CA ILE A 15 -12.50 50.34 -25.37
C ILE A 15 -11.42 49.31 -25.74
N MET A 16 -10.31 49.77 -26.33
CA MET A 16 -9.17 48.91 -26.64
C MET A 16 -8.51 48.35 -25.37
N PHE A 17 -8.31 49.16 -24.34
CA PHE A 17 -7.72 48.72 -23.07
C PHE A 17 -8.59 47.67 -22.35
N TRP A 18 -9.90 47.90 -22.27
CA TRP A 18 -10.83 46.94 -21.68
C TRP A 18 -10.93 45.65 -22.49
N GLY A 19 -10.95 45.74 -23.83
CA GLY A 19 -10.96 44.56 -24.69
C GLY A 19 -9.71 43.69 -24.52
N VAL A 20 -8.53 44.31 -24.41
CA VAL A 20 -7.28 43.59 -24.14
C VAL A 20 -7.30 42.94 -22.76
N ALA A 21 -7.78 43.63 -21.73
CA ALA A 21 -7.87 43.08 -20.37
C ALA A 21 -8.82 41.86 -20.32
N LEU A 22 -9.99 41.96 -20.97
CA LEU A 22 -10.98 40.88 -21.00
C LEU A 22 -10.50 39.68 -21.82
N GLY A 23 -9.81 39.94 -22.94
CA GLY A 23 -9.16 38.90 -23.75
C GLY A 23 -8.03 38.20 -22.99
N MET A 24 -7.23 38.94 -22.23
CA MET A 24 -6.19 38.35 -21.39
C MET A 24 -6.80 37.49 -20.27
N LEU A 25 -7.88 37.94 -19.65
CA LEU A 25 -8.58 37.19 -18.61
C LEU A 25 -9.22 35.91 -19.17
N SER A 26 -9.83 35.96 -20.34
CA SER A 26 -10.38 34.75 -20.98
C SER A 26 -9.29 33.78 -21.39
N ALA A 27 -8.16 34.26 -21.90
CA ALA A 27 -7.02 33.44 -22.28
C ALA A 27 -6.39 32.74 -21.05
N THR A 28 -6.22 33.45 -19.93
CA THR A 28 -5.70 32.83 -18.70
C THR A 28 -6.67 31.78 -18.16
N LEU A 29 -7.98 32.04 -18.18
CA LEU A 29 -8.99 31.08 -17.76
C LEU A 29 -8.97 29.81 -18.63
N ALA A 30 -8.82 29.98 -19.95
CA ALA A 30 -8.72 28.87 -20.89
C ALA A 30 -7.47 28.01 -20.64
N LEU A 31 -6.32 28.64 -20.37
CA LEU A 31 -5.08 27.94 -20.04
C LEU A 31 -5.20 27.17 -18.72
N VAL A 32 -5.81 27.78 -17.70
CA VAL A 32 -6.06 27.12 -16.41
C VAL A 32 -6.98 25.92 -16.60
N TYR A 33 -8.07 26.08 -17.35
CA TYR A 33 -9.02 24.99 -17.63
C TYR A 33 -8.34 23.82 -18.36
N LEU A 34 -7.54 24.11 -19.39
CA LEU A 34 -6.79 23.09 -20.11
C LEU A 34 -5.76 22.39 -19.22
N GLY A 35 -5.09 23.15 -18.35
CA GLY A 35 -4.18 22.61 -17.34
C GLY A 35 -4.90 21.63 -16.41
N LEU A 36 -6.05 22.03 -15.85
CA LEU A 36 -6.87 21.16 -15.01
C LEU A 36 -7.30 19.89 -15.75
N TYR A 37 -7.79 20.04 -16.98
CA TYR A 37 -8.21 18.90 -17.81
C TYR A 37 -7.07 17.89 -18.00
N ASN A 38 -5.89 18.37 -18.37
CA ASN A 38 -4.71 17.52 -18.54
C ASN A 38 -4.26 16.87 -17.22
N THR A 39 -4.33 17.59 -16.09
CA THR A 39 -3.98 17.00 -14.79
C THR A 39 -4.96 15.91 -14.37
N CYS A 40 -6.26 16.09 -14.63
CA CYS A 40 -7.28 15.08 -14.35
C CYS A 40 -7.03 13.81 -15.18
N ASP A 41 -6.69 13.96 -16.47
CA ASP A 41 -6.40 12.82 -17.34
C ASP A 41 -5.13 12.07 -16.88
N GLN A 42 -4.08 12.80 -16.52
CA GLN A 42 -2.86 12.21 -15.97
C GLN A 42 -3.10 11.47 -14.65
N ILE A 43 -3.92 12.03 -13.76
CA ILE A 43 -4.27 11.39 -12.48
C ILE A 43 -5.09 10.13 -12.75
N GLY A 44 -6.07 10.18 -13.66
CA GLY A 44 -6.86 9.02 -14.06
C GLY A 44 -6.00 7.89 -14.63
N ALA A 45 -5.05 8.23 -15.51
CA ALA A 45 -4.08 7.28 -16.05
C ALA A 45 -3.22 6.64 -14.95
N ARG A 46 -2.74 7.43 -13.98
CA ARG A 46 -1.96 6.93 -12.84
C ARG A 46 -2.77 6.00 -11.95
N ILE A 47 -4.03 6.34 -11.65
CA ILE A 47 -4.91 5.48 -10.86
C ILE A 47 -5.06 4.13 -11.54
N LYS A 48 -5.37 4.13 -12.85
CA LYS A 48 -5.52 2.90 -13.63
C LYS A 48 -4.26 2.04 -13.66
N GLN A 49 -3.08 2.68 -13.77
CA GLN A 49 -1.80 1.97 -13.67
C GLN A 49 -1.61 1.33 -12.29
N LEU A 50 -1.89 2.07 -11.21
CA LEU A 50 -1.78 1.55 -9.85
C LEU A 50 -2.75 0.39 -9.59
N GLU A 51 -3.98 0.49 -10.07
CA GLU A 51 -4.97 -0.60 -9.98
C GLU A 51 -4.48 -1.85 -10.72
N THR A 52 -3.94 -1.68 -11.92
CA THR A 52 -3.40 -2.79 -12.71
C THR A 52 -2.23 -3.46 -11.98
N ASN A 53 -1.31 -2.66 -11.43
CA ASN A 53 -0.17 -3.15 -10.68
C ASN A 53 -0.61 -3.88 -9.39
N GLN A 54 -1.63 -3.39 -8.69
CA GLN A 54 -2.16 -4.09 -7.51
C GLN A 54 -2.74 -5.46 -7.88
N VAL A 55 -3.50 -5.54 -8.99
CA VAL A 55 -4.06 -6.81 -9.47
C VAL A 55 -2.94 -7.79 -9.84
N GLU A 56 -1.89 -7.31 -10.50
CA GLU A 56 -0.73 -8.14 -10.87
C GLU A 56 0.04 -8.61 -9.64
N LEU A 57 0.40 -7.71 -8.71
CA LEU A 57 1.08 -8.08 -7.46
C LEU A 57 0.27 -9.09 -6.65
N ARG A 58 -1.05 -8.90 -6.57
CA ARG A 58 -1.91 -9.84 -5.84
C ARG A 58 -1.88 -11.23 -6.47
N LYS A 59 -1.84 -11.33 -7.81
CA LYS A 59 -1.66 -12.62 -8.49
C LYS A 59 -0.31 -13.25 -8.15
N HIS A 60 0.76 -12.46 -8.11
CA HIS A 60 2.09 -12.95 -7.72
C HIS A 60 2.10 -13.48 -6.30
N VAL A 61 1.53 -12.74 -5.34
CA VAL A 61 1.44 -13.17 -3.93
C VAL A 61 0.66 -14.49 -3.82
N VAL A 62 -0.49 -14.61 -4.46
CA VAL A 62 -1.29 -15.85 -4.41
C VAL A 62 -0.52 -17.03 -5.02
N ASN A 63 0.21 -16.80 -6.11
CA ASN A 63 1.03 -17.84 -6.73
C ASN A 63 2.20 -18.26 -5.84
N GLU A 64 2.87 -17.30 -5.21
CA GLU A 64 3.93 -17.58 -4.24
C GLU A 64 3.39 -18.31 -3.01
N GLU A 65 2.29 -17.86 -2.41
CA GLU A 65 1.62 -18.54 -1.30
C GLU A 65 1.28 -19.99 -1.66
N HIS A 66 0.77 -20.23 -2.87
CA HIS A 66 0.50 -21.56 -3.38
C HIS A 66 1.79 -22.40 -3.51
N ASN A 67 2.85 -21.82 -4.08
CA ASN A 67 4.15 -22.48 -4.20
C ASN A 67 4.75 -22.81 -2.82
N TRP A 68 4.64 -21.89 -1.86
CA TRP A 68 5.08 -22.09 -0.48
C TRP A 68 4.25 -23.17 0.22
N ALA A 69 2.93 -23.20 0.01
CA ALA A 69 2.06 -24.25 0.53
C ALA A 69 2.44 -25.63 -0.02
N ILE A 70 2.74 -25.72 -1.32
CA ILE A 70 3.23 -26.95 -1.95
C ILE A 70 4.60 -27.34 -1.41
N ALA A 71 5.53 -26.40 -1.24
CA ALA A 71 6.87 -26.67 -0.74
C ALA A 71 6.87 -27.14 0.72
N ARG A 72 5.98 -26.60 1.55
CA ARG A 72 5.81 -27.01 2.96
C ARG A 72 4.95 -28.27 3.12
N ALA A 73 4.29 -28.75 2.08
CA ALA A 73 3.51 -29.97 2.16
C ALA A 73 4.42 -31.14 2.58
N ALA A 74 4.03 -31.84 3.66
CA ALA A 74 4.73 -33.00 4.19
C ALA A 74 5.27 -33.98 3.13
N PRO A 75 4.50 -34.38 2.09
CA PRO A 75 5.01 -35.33 1.08
C PRO A 75 6.16 -34.79 0.24
N ASN A 76 6.22 -33.47 -0.02
CA ASN A 76 7.34 -32.87 -0.76
C ASN A 76 8.58 -32.74 0.12
N LEU A 77 8.39 -32.41 1.40
CA LEU A 77 9.45 -32.41 2.40
C LEU A 77 10.04 -33.81 2.58
N GLU A 78 9.22 -34.85 2.69
CA GLU A 78 9.66 -36.24 2.78
C GLU A 78 10.47 -36.68 1.55
N ARG A 79 10.01 -36.31 0.34
CA ARG A 79 10.77 -36.57 -0.90
C ARG A 79 12.10 -35.84 -0.93
N LEU A 80 12.15 -34.59 -0.47
CA LEU A 80 13.37 -33.80 -0.41
C LEU A 80 14.36 -34.38 0.61
N MET A 81 13.87 -34.75 1.80
CA MET A 81 14.65 -35.40 2.86
C MET A 81 15.21 -36.74 2.39
N ALA A 82 14.39 -37.57 1.73
CA ALA A 82 14.84 -38.83 1.15
C ALA A 82 15.94 -38.62 0.09
N ARG A 83 15.84 -37.58 -0.75
CA ARG A 83 16.87 -37.24 -1.75
C ARG A 83 18.19 -36.78 -1.13
N HIS A 84 18.14 -36.10 0.01
CA HIS A 84 19.34 -35.64 0.73
C HIS A 84 19.83 -36.64 1.80
N GLY A 85 19.21 -37.82 1.92
CA GLY A 85 19.60 -38.84 2.89
C GLY A 85 19.31 -38.46 4.35
N ILE A 86 18.41 -37.50 4.58
CA ILE A 86 18.02 -37.05 5.92
C ILE A 86 16.89 -37.95 6.41
N VAL A 87 17.17 -38.78 7.42
CA VAL A 87 16.17 -39.64 8.06
C VAL A 87 15.69 -38.96 9.34
N MET A 88 14.49 -38.37 9.34
CA MET A 88 13.82 -37.94 10.56
C MET A 88 13.07 -39.14 11.16
N SER A 89 13.73 -39.89 12.03
CA SER A 89 13.05 -40.82 12.94
C SER A 89 12.56 -40.07 14.17
N TRP A 90 11.44 -40.52 14.74
CA TRP A 90 11.06 -40.07 16.08
C TRP A 90 12.18 -40.45 17.06
N PRO A 91 12.64 -39.52 17.92
CA PRO A 91 13.62 -39.84 18.94
C PRO A 91 13.07 -40.94 19.84
N ALA A 92 13.94 -41.85 20.25
CA ALA A 92 13.52 -42.92 21.12
C ALA A 92 13.16 -42.33 22.50
N PRO A 93 12.24 -42.96 23.28
CA PRO A 93 11.75 -42.38 24.54
C PRO A 93 12.85 -42.02 25.56
N HIS A 94 14.02 -42.64 25.43
CA HIS A 94 15.21 -42.47 26.26
C HIS A 94 16.04 -41.23 25.89
N ASP A 95 15.89 -40.70 24.67
CA ASP A 95 16.56 -39.49 24.19
C ASP A 95 15.76 -38.21 24.48
N ILE A 96 14.55 -38.35 25.02
CA ILE A 96 13.65 -37.24 25.32
C ILE A 96 13.94 -36.73 26.75
N ILE A 97 14.75 -35.68 26.86
CA ILE A 97 14.94 -34.96 28.13
C ILE A 97 13.68 -34.13 28.39
N ARG A 98 12.80 -34.63 29.27
CA ARG A 98 11.65 -33.86 29.76
C ARG A 98 12.14 -32.81 30.75
N LEU A 99 12.35 -31.59 30.27
CA LEU A 99 12.62 -30.47 31.14
C LEU A 99 11.41 -30.25 32.06
N ARG A 100 11.65 -30.27 33.38
CA ARG A 100 10.65 -29.82 34.34
C ARG A 100 10.37 -28.34 34.02
N PRO A 101 9.12 -27.92 33.80
CA PRO A 101 8.81 -26.52 33.60
C PRO A 101 9.37 -25.74 34.79
N PRO A 102 10.04 -24.59 34.56
CA PRO A 102 10.53 -23.77 35.65
C PRO A 102 9.36 -23.44 36.58
N PRO A 103 9.55 -23.50 37.91
CA PRO A 103 8.50 -23.11 38.83
C PRO A 103 8.02 -21.70 38.45
N PRO A 104 6.71 -21.47 38.33
CA PRO A 104 6.20 -20.15 37.97
C PRO A 104 6.71 -19.13 38.99
N ALA A 105 7.20 -17.99 38.49
CA ALA A 105 7.81 -16.94 39.31
C ALA A 105 6.83 -16.28 40.31
N ASP A 106 5.55 -16.64 40.25
CA ASP A 106 4.47 -16.03 41.02
C ASP A 106 3.90 -17.02 42.05
N PRO A 107 4.06 -16.77 43.36
CA PRO A 107 3.59 -17.67 44.41
C PRO A 107 2.07 -17.79 44.51
N VAL A 108 1.32 -16.97 43.79
CA VAL A 108 -0.15 -16.98 43.78
C VAL A 108 -0.73 -18.24 43.14
N HIS A 109 0.04 -18.94 42.30
CA HIS A 109 -0.40 -20.18 41.64
C HIS A 109 -0.34 -21.43 42.52
N TYR A 110 0.33 -21.39 43.68
CA TYR A 110 0.33 -22.52 44.63
C TYR A 110 -1.01 -22.72 45.35
N ALA A 111 -1.81 -21.66 45.51
CA ALA A 111 -3.05 -21.72 46.27
C ALA A 111 -4.18 -22.51 45.58
N TRP A 112 -4.09 -22.70 44.25
CA TRP A 112 -5.15 -23.33 43.47
C TRP A 112 -4.88 -24.79 43.09
N GLN A 113 -3.65 -25.28 43.28
CA GLN A 113 -3.24 -26.60 42.80
C GLN A 113 -3.23 -27.68 43.89
N ASP A 114 -3.32 -27.29 45.17
CA ASP A 114 -3.26 -28.21 46.33
C ASP A 114 -4.64 -28.74 46.77
N GLY A 115 -5.67 -28.57 45.92
CA GLY A 115 -7.07 -28.87 46.28
C GLY A 115 -7.61 -30.24 45.83
N THR A 116 -6.93 -30.99 44.96
CA THR A 116 -7.56 -32.17 44.31
C THR A 116 -6.81 -33.49 44.39
N THR A 117 -5.74 -33.59 45.19
CA THR A 117 -5.10 -34.89 45.45
C THR A 117 -5.03 -35.20 46.93
N ARG A 118 -6.17 -35.60 47.52
CA ARG A 118 -6.18 -36.33 48.78
C ARG A 118 -7.20 -37.47 48.78
N ARG A 119 -6.63 -38.67 48.93
CA ARG A 119 -7.16 -39.97 49.41
C ARG A 119 -7.76 -40.97 48.41
N ASP A 120 -6.99 -42.05 48.29
CA ASP A 120 -7.34 -43.49 48.40
C ASP A 120 -8.46 -44.07 47.53
#